data_AF-A0ABC8UT02-F1
#
_entry.id   AF-A0ABC8UT02-F1
#
_cell.length_a   1.000
_cell.length_b   1.000
_cell.length_c   1.000
_cell.angle_alpha   90.00
_cell.angle_beta   90.00
_cell.angle_gamma   90.00
#
_symmetry.space_group_name_H-M   'P 1'
#
loop_
_entity.id
_entity.type
_entity.pdbx_description
1 polymer ?
#
loop_
_entity_poly.entity_id
_entity_poly.type
_entity_poly.pdbx_seq_one_letter_code
_entity_poly.pdbx_strand_id
1 'polypeptide(L)' 'MASKNLLVVLAIVAVALPSVAMAAEIWVGGDKGWTIDFDYQTWAKEKVFNVGDTLVFNYTQGHHNVIKATKIAFD' A
#
# COMPACT_ATOMS: atom_id res chain seq x y z
N MET A 1 -18.33 41.47 -4.19
CA MET A 1 -17.66 41.12 -2.91
C MET A 1 -17.96 39.67 -2.49
N ALA A 2 -19.19 39.17 -2.65
CA ALA A 2 -19.57 37.80 -2.29
C ALA A 2 -18.81 36.67 -3.03
N SER A 3 -18.54 36.80 -4.34
CA SER A 3 -17.87 35.76 -5.13
C SER A 3 -16.38 35.60 -4.78
N LYS A 4 -15.70 36.69 -4.45
CA LYS A 4 -14.27 36.69 -4.09
C LYS A 4 -14.06 36.02 -2.72
N ASN A 5 -14.98 36.26 -1.79
CA ASN A 5 -14.98 35.61 -0.48
C ASN A 5 -15.31 34.12 -0.59
N LEU A 6 -16.24 33.74 -1.48
CA LEU A 6 -16.55 32.34 -1.76
C LEU A 6 -15.35 31.59 -2.37
N LEU A 7 -14.63 32.20 -3.31
CA LEU A 7 -13.41 31.63 -3.89
C LEU A 7 -12.29 31.46 -2.86
N VAL A 8 -12.13 32.42 -1.95
CA VAL A 8 -11.16 32.33 -0.84
C VAL A 8 -11.52 31.21 0.13
N VAL A 9 -12.80 31.07 0.48
CA VAL A 9 -13.28 29.97 1.34
C VAL A 9 -13.05 28.61 0.68
N LEU A 10 -13.35 28.48 -0.63
CA LEU A 10 -13.09 27.24 -1.39
C LEU A 10 -11.59 26.89 -1.44
N ALA A 11 -10.73 27.89 -1.63
CA ALA A 11 -9.28 27.69 -1.62
C ALA A 11 -8.77 27.24 -0.24
N ILE A 12 -9.30 27.83 0.84
CA ILE A 12 -8.95 27.43 2.21
C ILE A 12 -9.42 26.00 2.50
N VAL A 13 -10.63 25.62 2.09
CA VAL A 13 -11.16 24.25 2.26
C VAL A 13 -10.32 23.23 1.48
N ALA A 14 -9.87 23.56 0.27
CA ALA A 14 -9.03 22.68 -0.54
C ALA A 14 -7.64 22.44 0.09
N VAL A 15 -7.07 23.45 0.75
CA VAL A 15 -5.78 23.34 1.47
C VAL A 15 -5.95 22.66 2.83
N ALA A 16 -7.12 22.81 3.45
CA ALA A 16 -7.44 22.24 4.77
C ALA A 16 -8.00 20.82 4.71
N LEU A 17 -7.94 20.13 3.56
CA LEU A 17 -8.06 18.68 3.50
C LEU A 17 -6.70 18.08 3.86
N PRO A 18 -6.40 17.73 5.13
CA PRO A 18 -5.27 16.87 5.39
C PRO A 18 -5.51 15.59 4.59
N SER A 19 -4.59 15.26 3.68
CA SER A 19 -4.49 13.89 3.19
C SER A 19 -4.14 13.06 4.42
N VAL A 20 -5.14 12.45 5.05
CA VAL A 20 -4.91 11.50 6.12
C VAL A 20 -4.13 10.36 5.48
N ALA A 21 -2.81 10.35 5.68
CA ALA A 21 -1.96 9.26 5.26
C ALA A 21 -2.27 8.07 6.18
N MET A 22 -3.27 7.28 5.80
CA MET A 22 -3.54 6.01 6.46
C MET A 22 -2.52 4.99 5.98
N ALA A 23 -2.00 4.19 6.91
CA ALA A 23 -1.23 2.99 6.58
C ALA A 23 -2.03 2.14 5.59
N ALA A 24 -1.39 1.71 4.50
CA ALA A 24 -2.03 0.91 3.49
C ALA A 24 -1.92 -0.59 3.83
N GLU A 25 -2.96 -1.35 3.48
CA GLU A 25 -2.88 -2.81 3.40
C GLU A 25 -2.53 -3.21 1.96
N ILE A 26 -1.38 -3.84 1.79
CA ILE A 26 -0.86 -4.27 0.48
C ILE A 26 -0.96 -5.79 0.40
N TRP A 27 -1.88 -6.26 -0.46
CA TRP A 27 -2.12 -7.68 -0.69
C TRP A 27 -1.04 -8.26 -1.60
N VAL A 28 -0.17 -9.10 -1.02
CA VAL A 28 0.98 -9.70 -1.70
C VAL A 28 0.49 -10.61 -2.83
N GLY A 29 0.92 -10.33 -4.06
CA GLY A 29 0.49 -11.05 -5.26
C GLY A 29 -0.89 -10.65 -5.80
N GLY A 30 -1.58 -9.67 -5.19
CA GLY A 30 -2.91 -9.24 -5.59
C GLY A 30 -3.92 -10.41 -5.58
N ASP A 31 -4.70 -10.54 -6.64
CA ASP A 31 -5.72 -11.59 -6.77
C ASP A 31 -5.14 -13.02 -6.76
N LYS A 32 -3.84 -13.18 -7.05
CA LYS A 32 -3.17 -14.49 -6.99
C LYS A 32 -2.78 -14.88 -5.56
N GLY A 33 -2.69 -13.92 -4.64
CA GLY A 33 -2.27 -14.16 -3.27
C GLY A 33 -0.83 -14.64 -3.14
N TRP A 34 -0.55 -15.33 -2.03
CA TRP A 34 0.74 -15.94 -1.71
C TRP A 34 0.77 -17.39 -2.20
N THR A 35 1.49 -17.65 -3.29
CA THR A 35 1.50 -18.91 -4.04
C THR A 35 2.86 -19.14 -4.70
N ILE A 36 3.11 -20.36 -5.16
CA ILE A 36 4.23 -20.68 -6.05
C ILE A 36 3.95 -20.22 -7.50
N ASP A 37 5.01 -20.18 -8.31
CA ASP A 37 4.97 -19.86 -9.76
C ASP A 37 4.37 -18.48 -10.11
N PHE A 38 4.59 -17.48 -9.24
CA PHE A 38 4.21 -16.08 -9.46
C PHE A 38 5.42 -15.15 -9.39
N ASP A 39 5.49 -14.17 -10.30
CA ASP A 39 6.58 -13.20 -10.36
C ASP A 39 6.39 -12.06 -9.34
N TYR A 40 6.81 -12.32 -8.09
CA TYR A 40 6.80 -11.31 -7.02
C TYR A 40 7.79 -10.17 -7.24
N GLN A 41 8.81 -10.33 -8.10
CA GLN A 41 9.79 -9.27 -8.38
C GLN A 41 9.15 -8.17 -9.23
N THR A 42 8.45 -8.57 -10.30
CA THR A 42 7.70 -7.62 -11.13
C THR A 42 6.55 -7.00 -10.33
N TRP A 43 5.81 -7.79 -9.57
CA TRP A 43 4.75 -7.27 -8.69
C TRP A 43 5.28 -6.21 -7.71
N ALA A 44 6.40 -6.48 -7.02
CA ALA A 44 6.94 -5.56 -6.02
C ALA A 44 7.47 -4.25 -6.65
N LYS A 45 8.00 -4.29 -7.87
CA LYS A 45 8.48 -3.09 -8.60
C LYS A 45 7.37 -2.08 -8.91
N GLU A 46 6.14 -2.54 -9.01
CA GLU A 46 4.98 -1.69 -9.28
C GLU A 46 4.36 -1.07 -8.02
N LYS A 47 4.89 -1.39 -6.83
CA LYS A 47 4.36 -0.90 -5.55
C LYS A 47 5.28 0.12 -4.90
N VAL A 48 4.68 1.02 -4.14
CA VAL A 48 5.37 1.91 -3.21
C VAL A 48 5.05 1.42 -1.81
N PHE A 49 6.10 1.09 -1.04
CA PHE A 49 5.97 0.65 0.35
C PHE A 49 6.41 1.77 1.28
N ASN A 50 5.53 2.22 2.16
CA ASN A 50 5.81 3.24 3.15
C ASN A 50 5.94 2.61 4.55
N VAL A 51 6.67 3.30 5.42
CA VAL A 51 6.73 2.89 6.84
C VAL A 51 5.34 3.01 7.45
N GLY A 52 4.87 1.93 8.06
CA GLY A 52 3.53 1.81 8.63
C GLY A 52 2.58 0.95 7.81
N ASP A 53 2.86 0.74 6.51
CA ASP A 53 2.07 -0.15 5.68
C ASP A 53 2.14 -1.60 6.17
N THR A 54 1.08 -2.35 5.90
CA THR A 54 0.94 -3.78 6.25
C THR A 54 0.94 -4.63 4.99
N LEU A 55 1.79 -5.65 4.95
CA LEU A 55 1.78 -6.67 3.89
C LEU A 55 0.84 -7.81 4.28
N VAL A 56 -0.19 -8.04 3.46
CA VAL A 56 -1.17 -9.10 3.67
C VAL A 56 -0.83 -10.29 2.78
N PHE A 57 -0.42 -11.40 3.40
CA PHE A 57 -0.12 -12.66 2.72
C PHE A 57 -1.34 -13.58 2.81
N ASN A 58 -2.13 -13.64 1.73
CA ASN A 58 -3.32 -14.47 1.66
C ASN A 58 -3.01 -15.85 1.06
N TYR A 59 -3.24 -16.93 1.81
CA TYR A 59 -3.04 -18.30 1.36
C TYR A 59 -3.86 -19.30 2.20
N THR A 60 -4.09 -20.50 1.64
CA THR A 60 -4.76 -21.58 2.38
C THR A 60 -3.89 -22.03 3.55
N GLN A 61 -4.46 -22.01 4.76
CA GLN A 61 -3.77 -22.42 5.98
C GLN A 61 -3.13 -23.82 5.82
N GLY A 62 -1.89 -23.95 6.29
CA GLY A 62 -1.12 -25.21 6.22
C GLY A 62 -0.41 -25.48 4.90
N HIS A 63 -0.67 -24.70 3.83
CA HIS A 63 -0.02 -24.90 2.53
C HIS A 63 1.23 -24.03 2.35
N HIS A 64 1.23 -22.85 2.96
CA HIS A 64 2.33 -21.91 2.92
C HIS A 64 2.60 -21.33 4.30
N ASN A 65 3.71 -20.61 4.42
CA ASN A 65 4.05 -19.81 5.59
C ASN A 65 4.70 -18.50 5.12
N VAL A 66 5.02 -17.63 6.08
CA VAL A 66 5.74 -16.38 5.84
C VAL A 66 6.90 -16.31 6.81
N ILE A 67 8.12 -16.19 6.29
CA ILE A 67 9.35 -16.09 7.08
C ILE A 67 10.09 -14.83 6.66
N LYS A 68 10.41 -13.97 7.63
CA LYS A 68 11.27 -12.81 7.38
C LYS A 68 12.72 -13.29 7.27
N ALA A 69 13.33 -13.05 6.11
CA ALA A 69 14.71 -13.42 5.83
C ALA A 69 15.65 -12.21 5.84
N THR A 70 16.94 -12.47 6.06
CA THR A 70 18.02 -11.53 5.70
C THR A 70 18.33 -11.68 4.22
N LYS A 71 19.09 -10.74 3.63
CA LYS A 71 19.51 -10.84 2.23
C LYS A 71 20.24 -12.16 1.94
N ILE A 72 21.14 -12.58 2.82
CA ILE A 72 21.94 -13.81 2.65
C ILE A 72 21.07 -15.07 2.68
N ALA A 73 20.00 -15.09 3.47
CA ALA A 73 19.10 -16.24 3.55
C ALA A 73 18.03 -16.24 2.44
N PHE A 74 17.87 -15.11 1.74
CA PHE A 74 16.91 -14.97 0.63
C PHE A 74 17.54 -15.33 -0.72
N ASP A 75 18.83 -15.00 -0.91
CA ASP A 75 19.61 -15.33 -2.11
C ASP A 75 20.07 -16.79 -2.10
#